data_AF-A0AAZ1XTP0-F1
#
_entry.id   AF-A0AAZ1XTP0-F1
#
_cell.length_a   1.000
_cell.length_b   1.000
_cell.length_c   1.000
_cell.angle_alpha   90.00
_cell.angle_beta   90.00
_cell.angle_gamma   90.00
#
_symmetry.space_group_name_H-M   'P 1'
#
loop_
_entity.id
_entity.type
_entity.pdbx_description
1 polymer ?
#
loop_
_entity_poly.entity_id
_entity_poly.type
_entity_poly.pdbx_seq_one_letter_code
_entity_poly.pdbx_strand_id
1 'polypeptide(L)'
;MFEVLIWILICFFLPVTILFFCCACCAGQRYQVPVIYYTNLIISILIYHCMTFFWWEILHGIVERFFYYFAVTASLYFKSCIALERYCFIACPLLDCLRQTKGSVLVCVLVWVLCIVSVGLAVFLYEFVRLIIYAALPAPLFIFCLAGTLKALPAATSVPTEEKRRIVGTLVLLLLNYFLINLPAIILLTLNLYPRFPETLVDFIIIILSLFSSLLDFILFAFMRKGPIDRLLARLCCCSMESNNTGDVTDVSTDRSDHVVRDEGKEETGSHDGRDGEEVESVR
;
A
#
# COMPACT_ATOMS: atom_id res chain seq x y z
N MET A 1 7.88 34.65 -8.54
CA MET A 1 7.52 33.67 -7.48
C MET A 1 6.81 32.46 -8.06
N PHE A 2 5.75 32.64 -8.85
CA PHE A 2 5.06 31.57 -9.57
C PHE A 2 6.00 30.69 -10.41
N GLU A 3 6.86 31.30 -11.24
CA GLU A 3 7.86 30.58 -12.06
C GLU A 3 8.82 29.74 -11.21
N VAL A 4 9.24 30.25 -10.05
CA VAL A 4 10.15 29.54 -9.14
C VAL A 4 9.51 28.26 -8.61
N LEU A 5 8.21 28.29 -8.28
CA LEU A 5 7.48 27.10 -7.82
C LEU A 5 7.34 26.05 -8.93
N ILE A 6 7.10 26.49 -10.17
CA ILE A 6 7.06 25.62 -11.35
C ILE A 6 8.43 24.98 -11.60
N TRP A 7 9.50 25.77 -11.52
CA TRP A 7 10.87 25.28 -11.63
C TRP A 7 11.21 24.26 -10.53
N ILE A 8 10.76 24.48 -9.29
CA ILE A 8 10.90 23.49 -8.22
C ILE A 8 10.15 22.20 -8.58
N LEU A 9 8.91 22.29 -9.04
CA LEU A 9 8.12 21.13 -9.46
C LEU A 9 8.81 20.32 -10.57
N ILE A 10 9.35 21.01 -11.57
CA ILE A 10 10.01 20.39 -12.73
C ILE A 10 11.41 19.88 -12.36
N CYS A 11 12.29 20.72 -11.83
CA CYS A 11 13.70 20.33 -11.63
C CYS A 11 13.93 19.43 -10.41
N PHE A 12 13.06 19.47 -9.41
CA PHE A 12 13.22 18.65 -8.22
C PHE A 12 12.27 17.44 -8.25
N PHE A 13 10.97 17.67 -8.38
CA PHE A 13 10.00 16.58 -8.20
C PHE A 13 9.98 15.60 -9.38
N LEU A 14 10.20 16.05 -10.62
CA LEU A 14 10.23 15.15 -11.78
C LEU A 14 11.42 14.15 -11.72
N PRO A 15 12.70 14.58 -11.53
CA PRO A 15 13.82 13.64 -11.39
C PRO A 15 13.67 12.70 -10.19
N VAL A 16 13.15 13.21 -9.07
CA VAL A 16 12.91 12.39 -7.87
C VAL A 16 11.82 11.34 -8.13
N THR A 17 10.76 11.70 -8.86
CA THR A 17 9.71 10.74 -9.27
C THR A 17 10.26 9.67 -10.20
N ILE A 18 11.11 10.03 -11.16
CA ILE A 18 11.80 9.08 -12.05
C ILE A 18 12.69 8.14 -11.23
N LEU A 19 13.47 8.69 -10.27
CA LEU A 19 14.30 7.89 -9.39
C LEU A 19 13.47 6.85 -8.63
N PHE A 20 12.32 7.25 -8.10
CA PHE A 20 11.39 6.35 -7.41
C PHE A 20 10.74 5.32 -8.34
N PHE A 21 10.43 5.68 -9.58
CA PHE A 21 9.97 4.75 -10.61
C PHE A 21 11.01 3.66 -10.90
N CYS A 22 12.25 4.05 -11.22
CA CYS A 22 13.35 3.11 -11.45
C CYS A 22 13.56 2.20 -10.23
N CYS A 23 13.56 2.79 -9.06
CA CYS A 23 13.61 2.13 -7.76
C CYS A 23 12.51 1.07 -7.55
N ALA A 24 11.29 1.34 -8.01
CA ALA A 24 10.17 0.40 -7.92
C ALA A 24 10.32 -0.74 -8.93
N CYS A 25 10.75 -0.44 -10.17
CA CYS A 25 11.04 -1.44 -11.19
C CYS A 25 12.15 -2.42 -10.75
N CYS A 26 13.24 -1.91 -10.16
CA CYS A 26 14.35 -2.73 -9.70
C CYS A 26 14.00 -3.59 -8.47
N ALA A 27 13.03 -3.18 -7.65
CA ALA A 27 12.61 -3.92 -6.46
C ALA A 27 11.66 -5.11 -6.75
N GLY A 28 11.37 -5.37 -8.03
CA GLY A 28 10.25 -6.18 -8.54
C GLY A 28 10.18 -7.68 -8.20
N GLN A 29 10.91 -8.19 -7.19
CA GLN A 29 11.00 -9.64 -6.97
C GLN A 29 10.49 -10.15 -5.61
N ARG A 30 10.11 -9.28 -4.65
CA ARG A 30 9.79 -9.74 -3.27
C ARG A 30 8.38 -9.43 -2.75
N TYR A 31 7.63 -8.48 -3.34
CA TYR A 31 6.25 -8.16 -2.93
C TYR A 31 5.41 -7.63 -4.11
N GLN A 32 4.67 -8.49 -4.80
CA GLN A 32 4.13 -8.14 -6.13
C GLN A 32 2.93 -7.19 -6.11
N VAL A 33 1.98 -7.31 -5.16
CA VAL A 33 0.68 -6.64 -5.32
C VAL A 33 0.62 -5.19 -4.81
N PRO A 34 1.12 -4.85 -3.61
CA PRO A 34 1.21 -3.45 -3.21
C PRO A 34 2.10 -2.62 -4.15
N VAL A 35 3.08 -3.26 -4.80
CA VAL A 35 3.98 -2.61 -5.75
C VAL A 35 3.24 -2.20 -7.02
N ILE A 36 2.28 -2.99 -7.52
CA ILE A 36 1.55 -2.68 -8.76
C ILE A 36 0.74 -1.37 -8.62
N TYR A 37 -0.07 -1.21 -7.57
CA TYR A 37 -0.83 0.02 -7.36
C TYR A 37 0.09 1.24 -7.16
N TYR A 38 1.22 1.05 -6.49
CA TYR A 38 2.22 2.11 -6.32
C TYR A 38 2.92 2.50 -7.61
N THR A 39 3.32 1.53 -8.43
CA THR A 39 3.93 1.82 -9.73
C THR A 39 2.96 2.60 -10.61
N ASN A 40 1.67 2.24 -10.60
CA ASN A 40 0.65 3.00 -11.32
C ASN A 40 0.42 4.40 -10.74
N LEU A 41 0.49 4.57 -9.42
CA LEU A 41 0.50 5.89 -8.78
C LEU A 41 1.70 6.74 -9.24
N ILE A 42 2.90 6.18 -9.23
CA ILE A 42 4.13 6.86 -9.68
C ILE A 42 4.02 7.23 -11.17
N ILE A 43 3.49 6.34 -12.01
CA ILE A 43 3.23 6.63 -13.43
C ILE A 43 2.28 7.82 -13.57
N SER A 44 1.19 7.85 -12.79
CA SER A 44 0.22 8.95 -12.82
C SER A 44 0.88 10.28 -12.42
N ILE A 45 1.72 10.25 -11.37
CA ILE A 45 2.48 11.42 -10.91
C ILE A 45 3.52 11.86 -11.96
N LEU A 46 4.17 10.92 -12.64
CA LEU A 46 5.12 11.23 -13.70
C LEU A 46 4.44 11.90 -14.89
N ILE A 47 3.28 11.37 -15.33
CA ILE A 47 2.46 11.98 -16.37
C ILE A 47 2.09 13.41 -15.96
N TYR A 48 1.64 13.62 -14.73
CA TYR A 48 1.32 14.96 -14.21
C TYR A 48 2.51 15.92 -14.34
N HIS A 49 3.69 15.55 -13.83
CA HIS A 49 4.87 16.42 -13.89
C HIS A 49 5.34 16.70 -15.32
N CYS A 50 5.30 15.69 -16.20
CA CYS A 50 5.63 15.85 -17.61
C CYS A 50 4.66 16.81 -18.31
N MET A 51 3.36 16.70 -18.05
CA MET A 51 2.37 17.58 -18.65
C MET A 51 2.51 19.02 -18.15
N THR A 52 2.80 19.22 -16.87
CA THR A 52 3.09 20.56 -16.33
C THR A 52 4.34 21.18 -16.97
N PHE A 53 5.36 20.37 -17.29
CA PHE A 53 6.51 20.84 -18.07
C PHE A 53 6.11 21.26 -19.50
N PHE A 54 5.29 20.46 -20.19
CA PHE A 54 4.82 20.79 -21.54
C PHE A 54 3.86 22.00 -21.56
N TRP A 55 3.03 22.19 -20.53
CA TRP A 55 2.21 23.40 -20.35
C TRP A 55 3.13 24.63 -20.38
N TRP A 56 4.21 24.60 -19.60
CA TRP A 56 5.12 25.74 -19.44
C TRP A 56 5.85 26.10 -20.75
N GLU A 57 6.30 25.09 -21.50
CA GLU A 57 7.18 25.31 -22.66
C GLU A 57 6.44 25.51 -24.01
N ILE A 58 5.34 24.80 -24.28
CA ILE A 58 4.87 24.61 -25.68
C ILE A 58 3.35 24.68 -25.88
N LEU A 59 2.53 24.11 -24.99
CA LEU A 59 1.17 23.70 -25.33
C LEU A 59 0.09 24.38 -24.46
N HIS A 60 -0.48 25.48 -24.96
CA HIS A 60 -1.72 26.05 -24.41
C HIS A 60 -2.93 25.49 -25.18
N GLY A 61 -3.50 24.37 -24.74
CA GLY A 61 -4.60 23.73 -25.46
C GLY A 61 -5.47 22.78 -24.63
N ILE A 62 -6.60 22.36 -25.23
CA ILE A 62 -7.59 21.45 -24.60
C ILE A 62 -6.97 20.08 -24.26
N VAL A 63 -6.03 19.62 -25.08
CA VAL A 63 -5.35 18.32 -24.93
C VAL A 63 -4.53 18.27 -23.65
N GLU A 64 -3.78 19.32 -23.37
CA GLU A 64 -2.92 19.43 -22.20
C GLU A 64 -3.80 19.44 -20.93
N ARG A 65 -4.85 20.27 -20.91
CA ARG A 65 -5.83 20.32 -19.82
C ARG A 65 -6.45 18.94 -19.56
N PHE A 66 -6.79 18.19 -20.61
CA PHE A 66 -7.31 16.83 -20.49
C PHE A 66 -6.31 15.91 -19.79
N PHE A 67 -5.04 15.92 -20.20
CA PHE A 67 -4.00 15.08 -19.58
C PHE A 67 -3.70 15.48 -18.14
N TYR A 68 -3.75 16.78 -17.81
CA TYR A 68 -3.65 17.28 -16.44
C TYR A 68 -4.76 16.67 -15.55
N TYR A 69 -6.02 16.81 -15.95
CA TYR A 69 -7.15 16.25 -15.21
C TYR A 69 -7.10 14.72 -15.11
N PHE A 70 -6.67 14.07 -16.18
CA PHE A 70 -6.48 12.63 -16.23
C PHE A 70 -5.42 12.15 -15.22
N ALA A 71 -4.27 12.80 -15.18
CA ALA A 71 -3.19 12.43 -14.27
C ALA A 71 -3.57 12.68 -12.80
N VAL A 72 -4.21 13.81 -12.50
CA VAL A 72 -4.72 14.12 -11.15
C VAL A 72 -5.76 13.09 -10.70
N THR A 73 -6.73 12.78 -11.56
CA THR A 73 -7.77 11.77 -11.29
C THR A 73 -7.18 10.39 -11.04
N ALA A 74 -6.24 9.97 -11.90
CA ALA A 74 -5.56 8.69 -11.76
C ALA A 74 -4.80 8.60 -10.45
N SER A 75 -4.06 9.65 -10.07
CA SER A 75 -3.35 9.69 -8.79
C SER A 75 -4.29 9.51 -7.60
N LEU A 76 -5.46 10.16 -7.64
CA LEU A 76 -6.47 10.10 -6.59
C LEU A 76 -7.07 8.68 -6.47
N TYR A 77 -7.44 8.07 -7.59
CA TYR A 77 -8.00 6.72 -7.59
C TYR A 77 -6.98 5.67 -7.16
N PHE A 78 -5.71 5.77 -7.59
CA PHE A 78 -4.67 4.85 -7.12
C PHE A 78 -4.38 5.01 -5.62
N LYS A 79 -4.43 6.23 -5.08
CA LYS A 79 -4.38 6.47 -3.62
C LYS A 79 -5.53 5.79 -2.89
N SER A 80 -6.75 5.85 -3.43
CA SER A 80 -7.90 5.13 -2.87
C SER A 80 -7.73 3.61 -2.95
N CYS A 81 -7.20 3.07 -4.05
CA CYS A 81 -6.90 1.64 -4.18
C CYS A 81 -5.85 1.18 -3.17
N ILE A 82 -4.80 1.98 -2.93
CA ILE A 82 -3.79 1.70 -1.91
C ILE A 82 -4.43 1.68 -0.51
N ALA A 83 -5.28 2.66 -0.19
CA ALA A 83 -5.99 2.67 1.09
C ALA A 83 -6.87 1.44 1.27
N LEU A 84 -7.60 1.05 0.22
CA LEU A 84 -8.47 -0.12 0.25
C LEU A 84 -7.67 -1.42 0.41
N GLU A 85 -6.57 -1.59 -0.33
CA GLU A 85 -5.70 -2.76 -0.22
C GLU A 85 -5.13 -2.91 1.21
N ARG A 86 -4.71 -1.78 1.81
CA ARG A 86 -4.16 -1.74 3.17
C ARG A 86 -5.22 -2.03 4.23
N TYR A 87 -6.45 -1.59 4.01
CA TYR A 87 -7.59 -1.94 4.86
C TYR A 87 -7.95 -3.43 4.75
N CYS A 88 -8.05 -3.96 3.53
CA CYS A 88 -8.35 -5.37 3.26
C CYS A 88 -7.33 -6.31 3.91
N PHE A 89 -6.06 -5.91 3.96
CA PHE A 89 -5.00 -6.68 4.64
C PHE A 89 -5.30 -6.97 6.12
N ILE A 90 -6.00 -6.08 6.82
CA ILE A 90 -6.28 -6.20 8.27
C ILE A 90 -7.70 -6.71 8.52
N ALA A 91 -8.69 -6.16 7.82
CA ALA A 91 -10.08 -6.26 8.24
C ALA A 91 -10.93 -7.24 7.39
N CYS A 92 -10.54 -7.51 6.14
CA CYS A 92 -11.38 -8.24 5.19
C CYS A 92 -10.54 -9.08 4.21
N PRO A 93 -10.24 -10.35 4.52
CA PRO A 93 -9.63 -11.28 3.55
C PRO A 93 -10.56 -11.59 2.36
N LEU A 94 -11.85 -11.25 2.45
CA LEU A 94 -12.84 -11.50 1.39
C LEU A 94 -12.48 -10.85 0.04
N LEU A 95 -11.66 -9.78 0.04
CA LEU A 95 -11.15 -9.11 -1.16
C LEU A 95 -9.74 -9.60 -1.54
N ASP A 96 -9.40 -10.86 -1.24
CA ASP A 96 -8.11 -11.46 -1.61
C ASP A 96 -7.82 -11.42 -3.12
N CYS A 97 -8.86 -11.31 -3.97
CA CYS A 97 -8.69 -11.08 -5.40
C CYS A 97 -7.89 -9.79 -5.69
N LEU A 98 -8.10 -8.72 -4.92
CA LEU A 98 -7.32 -7.47 -5.04
C LEU A 98 -5.84 -7.67 -4.69
N ARG A 99 -5.52 -8.73 -3.94
CA ARG A 99 -4.17 -9.13 -3.52
C ARG A 99 -3.54 -10.17 -4.46
N GLN A 100 -4.25 -10.64 -5.48
CA GLN A 100 -3.67 -11.44 -6.55
C GLN A 100 -3.07 -10.53 -7.62
N THR A 101 -1.97 -10.95 -8.25
CA THR A 101 -1.33 -10.18 -9.32
C THR A 101 -2.28 -9.93 -10.49
N LYS A 102 -3.02 -10.96 -10.92
CA LYS A 102 -4.04 -10.83 -11.98
C LYS A 102 -5.17 -9.87 -11.60
N GLY A 103 -5.67 -9.96 -10.37
CA GLY A 103 -6.73 -9.09 -9.88
C GLY A 103 -6.29 -7.63 -9.73
N SER A 104 -5.09 -7.39 -9.19
CA SER A 104 -4.54 -6.03 -9.07
C SER A 104 -4.25 -5.38 -10.42
N VAL A 105 -3.77 -6.13 -11.41
CA VAL A 105 -3.65 -5.63 -12.79
C VAL A 105 -5.02 -5.27 -13.36
N LEU A 106 -6.03 -6.13 -13.19
CA LEU A 106 -7.40 -5.86 -13.64
C LEU A 106 -7.95 -4.58 -13.00
N VAL A 107 -7.76 -4.41 -11.69
CA VAL A 107 -8.17 -3.21 -10.95
C VAL A 107 -7.44 -1.98 -11.48
N CYS A 108 -6.15 -2.07 -11.78
CA CYS A 108 -5.42 -0.95 -12.38
C CYS A 108 -5.98 -0.57 -13.75
N VAL A 109 -6.28 -1.55 -14.60
CA VAL A 109 -6.92 -1.30 -15.91
C VAL A 109 -8.29 -0.64 -15.71
N LEU A 110 -9.10 -1.13 -14.78
CA LEU A 110 -10.39 -0.53 -14.45
C LEU A 110 -10.23 0.91 -13.95
N VAL A 111 -9.25 1.19 -13.09
CA VAL A 111 -8.95 2.54 -12.62
C VAL A 111 -8.59 3.46 -13.79
N TRP A 112 -7.72 3.03 -14.70
CA TRP A 112 -7.38 3.81 -15.88
C TRP A 112 -8.59 4.10 -16.77
N VAL A 113 -9.44 3.10 -17.04
CA VAL A 113 -10.68 3.28 -17.80
C VAL A 113 -11.62 4.25 -17.08
N LEU A 114 -11.79 4.11 -15.76
CA LEU A 114 -12.57 5.03 -14.94
C LEU A 114 -12.01 6.45 -15.01
N CYS A 115 -10.69 6.64 -15.07
CA CYS A 115 -10.10 7.97 -15.25
C CYS A 115 -10.50 8.59 -16.59
N ILE A 116 -10.41 7.83 -17.69
CA ILE A 116 -10.82 8.31 -19.02
C ILE A 116 -12.29 8.70 -19.01
N VAL A 117 -13.15 7.84 -18.46
CA VAL A 117 -14.60 8.07 -18.38
C VAL A 117 -14.89 9.29 -17.50
N SER A 118 -14.29 9.38 -16.31
CA SER A 118 -14.49 10.49 -15.39
C SER A 118 -14.07 11.82 -15.99
N VAL A 119 -12.90 11.89 -16.64
CA VAL A 119 -12.45 13.13 -17.30
C VAL A 119 -13.33 13.48 -18.49
N GLY A 120 -13.73 12.49 -19.31
CA GLY A 120 -14.69 12.70 -20.38
C GLY A 120 -16.00 13.27 -19.84
N LEU A 121 -16.56 12.64 -18.80
CA LEU A 121 -17.74 13.14 -18.10
C LEU A 121 -17.51 14.55 -17.53
N ALA A 122 -16.35 14.85 -16.97
CA ALA A 122 -16.04 16.18 -16.44
C ALA A 122 -16.01 17.27 -17.52
N VAL A 123 -15.69 16.92 -18.77
CA VAL A 123 -15.79 17.84 -19.91
C VAL A 123 -17.26 18.09 -20.29
N PHE A 124 -18.13 17.08 -20.19
CA PHE A 124 -19.54 17.17 -20.60
C PHE A 124 -20.51 17.61 -19.49
N LEU A 125 -20.18 17.38 -18.22
CA LEU A 125 -21.09 17.57 -17.09
C LEU A 125 -20.89 18.93 -16.40
N TYR A 126 -21.98 19.45 -15.86
CA TYR A 126 -21.99 20.68 -15.06
C TYR A 126 -21.12 20.57 -13.79
N GLU A 127 -20.67 21.73 -13.32
CA GLU A 127 -19.62 21.90 -12.32
C GLU A 127 -19.89 21.20 -10.99
N PHE A 128 -21.15 21.25 -10.53
CA PHE A 128 -21.58 20.60 -9.31
C PHE A 128 -21.47 19.07 -9.36
N VAL A 129 -21.72 18.47 -10.54
CA VAL A 129 -21.63 17.02 -10.72
C VAL A 129 -20.17 16.57 -10.70
N ARG A 130 -19.25 17.38 -11.24
CA ARG A 130 -17.79 17.14 -11.12
C ARG A 130 -17.34 17.12 -9.67
N LEU A 131 -17.79 18.10 -8.89
CA LEU A 131 -17.44 18.20 -7.48
C LEU A 131 -17.95 16.97 -6.70
N ILE A 132 -19.15 16.48 -6.99
CA ILE A 132 -19.68 15.25 -6.39
C ILE A 132 -18.82 14.04 -6.79
N ILE A 133 -18.48 13.87 -8.07
CA ILE A 133 -17.71 12.70 -8.53
C ILE A 133 -16.30 12.68 -7.92
N TYR A 134 -15.61 13.83 -7.90
CA TYR A 134 -14.21 13.90 -7.47
C TYR A 134 -14.03 14.11 -5.96
N ALA A 135 -15.01 14.69 -5.25
CA ALA A 135 -14.92 14.94 -3.81
C ALA A 135 -15.81 14.03 -2.96
N ALA A 136 -16.96 13.58 -3.46
CA ALA A 136 -17.88 12.76 -2.65
C ALA A 136 -17.60 11.26 -2.77
N LEU A 137 -16.97 10.80 -3.85
CA LEU A 137 -16.67 9.37 -4.05
C LEU A 137 -15.44 8.88 -3.26
N PRO A 138 -14.31 9.61 -3.21
CA PRO A 138 -13.11 9.15 -2.49
C PRO A 138 -13.20 9.35 -0.97
N ALA A 139 -13.90 10.39 -0.51
CA ALA A 139 -14.05 10.71 0.91
C ALA A 139 -14.61 9.56 1.77
N PRO A 140 -15.77 8.95 1.44
CA PRO A 140 -16.34 7.85 2.22
C PRO A 140 -15.43 6.62 2.17
N LEU A 141 -14.74 6.38 1.06
CA LEU A 141 -13.79 5.27 0.95
C LEU A 141 -12.63 5.44 1.94
N PHE A 142 -12.00 6.61 2.01
CA PHE A 142 -10.91 6.86 2.96
C PHE A 142 -11.38 6.78 4.42
N ILE A 143 -12.53 7.37 4.74
CA ILE A 143 -13.11 7.33 6.10
C ILE A 143 -13.45 5.89 6.48
N PHE A 144 -14.11 5.14 5.59
CA PHE A 144 -14.46 3.74 5.82
C PHE A 144 -13.22 2.87 6.00
N CYS A 145 -12.20 3.03 5.15
CA CYS A 145 -10.94 2.29 5.27
C CYS A 145 -10.25 2.58 6.62
N LEU A 146 -10.21 3.84 7.06
CA LEU A 146 -9.60 4.20 8.34
C LEU A 146 -10.41 3.64 9.52
N ALA A 147 -11.71 3.94 9.57
CA ALA A 147 -12.59 3.52 10.67
C ALA A 147 -12.64 1.99 10.77
N GLY A 148 -12.74 1.31 9.63
CA GLY A 148 -12.68 -0.14 9.55
C GLY A 148 -11.32 -0.68 10.01
N THR A 149 -10.22 -0.05 9.61
CA THR A 149 -8.87 -0.45 10.06
C THR A 149 -8.75 -0.32 11.57
N LEU A 150 -9.12 0.84 12.13
CA LEU A 150 -9.06 1.09 13.58
C LEU A 150 -9.94 0.12 14.37
N LYS A 151 -11.10 -0.26 13.83
CA LYS A 151 -12.01 -1.23 14.46
C LYS A 151 -11.48 -2.67 14.38
N ALA A 152 -10.83 -3.05 13.28
CA ALA A 152 -10.28 -4.39 13.10
C ALA A 152 -8.89 -4.57 13.74
N LEU A 153 -8.16 -3.48 13.99
CA LEU A 153 -6.80 -3.48 14.53
C LEU A 153 -6.65 -4.24 15.87
N PRO A 154 -7.59 -4.09 16.84
CA PRO A 154 -7.52 -4.80 18.11
C PRO A 154 -7.72 -6.32 17.95
N ALA A 155 -8.53 -6.74 16.98
CA ALA A 155 -8.84 -8.14 16.73
C ALA A 155 -7.72 -8.88 15.95
N ALA A 156 -6.90 -8.15 15.19
CA ALA A 156 -5.82 -8.72 14.37
C ALA A 156 -4.55 -9.04 15.19
N THR A 157 -4.63 -9.88 16.23
CA THR A 157 -3.50 -10.19 17.14
C THR A 157 -2.28 -10.83 16.46
N SER A 158 -2.43 -11.37 15.25
CA SER A 158 -1.36 -12.02 14.46
C SER A 158 -0.45 -11.06 13.67
N VAL A 159 -0.81 -9.77 13.55
CA VAL A 159 0.00 -8.78 12.81
C VAL A 159 0.97 -8.08 13.78
N PRO A 160 2.27 -7.99 13.47
CA PRO A 160 3.22 -7.25 14.30
C PRO A 160 2.77 -5.82 14.56
N THR A 161 3.00 -5.31 15.77
CA THR A 161 2.64 -3.96 16.20
C THR A 161 3.20 -2.86 15.28
N GLU A 162 4.40 -3.04 14.75
CA GLU A 162 5.02 -2.12 13.79
C GLU A 162 4.30 -2.08 12.43
N GLU A 163 3.89 -3.23 11.90
CA GLU A 163 3.16 -3.28 10.61
C GLU A 163 1.76 -2.68 10.76
N LYS A 164 1.10 -2.90 11.90
CA LYS A 164 -0.17 -2.25 12.25
C LYS A 164 -0.04 -0.73 12.26
N ARG A 165 0.95 -0.21 12.97
CA ARG A 165 1.20 1.24 13.07
C ARG A 165 1.50 1.84 11.71
N ARG A 166 2.24 1.12 10.87
CA ARG A 166 2.58 1.52 9.51
C ARG A 166 1.37 1.56 8.58
N ILE A 167 0.47 0.58 8.67
CA ILE A 167 -0.77 0.57 7.89
C ILE A 167 -1.66 1.75 8.29
N VAL A 168 -1.86 1.96 9.59
CA VAL A 168 -2.61 3.11 10.10
C VAL A 168 -1.94 4.42 9.67
N GLY A 169 -0.62 4.53 9.79
CA GLY A 169 0.13 5.71 9.35
C GLY A 169 -0.03 5.99 7.86
N THR A 170 -0.02 4.96 7.02
CA THR A 170 -0.25 5.07 5.56
C THR A 170 -1.67 5.57 5.28
N LEU A 171 -2.68 5.03 5.96
CA LEU A 171 -4.07 5.46 5.80
C LEU A 171 -4.29 6.90 6.25
N VAL A 172 -3.71 7.29 7.40
CA VAL A 172 -3.76 8.66 7.91
C VAL A 172 -3.08 9.63 6.94
N LEU A 173 -1.93 9.25 6.39
CA LEU A 173 -1.21 10.06 5.40
C LEU A 173 -2.02 10.27 4.12
N LEU A 174 -2.66 9.21 3.61
CA LEU A 174 -3.54 9.29 2.44
C LEU A 174 -4.79 10.14 2.71
N LEU A 175 -5.37 10.00 3.90
CA LEU A 175 -6.50 10.82 4.34
C LEU A 175 -6.12 12.31 4.42
N LEU A 176 -4.94 12.61 4.97
CA LEU A 176 -4.42 13.97 5.07
C LEU A 176 -4.16 14.57 3.69
N ASN A 177 -3.52 13.81 2.79
CA ASN A 177 -3.31 14.19 1.40
C ASN A 177 -4.66 14.48 0.71
N TYR A 178 -5.68 13.68 0.98
CA TYR A 178 -7.00 13.89 0.43
C TYR A 178 -7.68 15.16 0.97
N PHE A 179 -7.88 15.26 2.29
CA PHE A 179 -8.66 16.33 2.90
C PHE A 179 -7.97 17.69 2.88
N LEU A 180 -6.65 17.75 3.10
CA LEU A 180 -5.93 19.03 3.17
C LEU A 180 -5.42 19.53 1.82
N ILE A 181 -5.34 18.66 0.81
CA ILE A 181 -4.71 19.02 -0.47
C ILE A 181 -5.66 18.82 -1.64
N ASN A 182 -6.09 17.58 -1.89
CA ASN A 182 -6.92 17.29 -3.06
C ASN A 182 -8.30 17.96 -2.95
N LEU A 183 -8.95 17.88 -1.79
CA LEU A 183 -10.26 18.49 -1.56
C LEU A 183 -10.26 20.01 -1.79
N PRO A 184 -9.38 20.81 -1.16
CA PRO A 184 -9.33 22.24 -1.44
C PRO A 184 -8.91 22.55 -2.88
N ALA A 185 -8.02 21.76 -3.49
CA ALA A 185 -7.66 21.94 -4.90
C ALA A 185 -8.87 21.73 -5.82
N ILE A 186 -9.69 20.69 -5.61
CA ILE A 186 -10.90 20.42 -6.40
C ILE A 186 -11.93 21.55 -6.22
N ILE A 187 -12.11 22.03 -4.98
CA ILE A 187 -13.03 23.14 -4.69
C ILE A 187 -12.57 24.42 -5.41
N LEU A 188 -11.29 24.78 -5.27
CA LEU A 188 -10.71 25.97 -5.90
C LEU A 188 -10.78 25.89 -7.42
N LEU A 189 -10.48 24.74 -8.00
CA LEU A 189 -10.54 24.51 -9.44
C LEU A 189 -11.98 24.61 -9.98
N THR A 190 -12.96 24.15 -9.19
CA THR A 190 -14.38 24.32 -9.52
C THR A 190 -14.81 25.78 -9.44
N LEU A 191 -14.33 26.54 -8.45
CA LEU A 191 -14.64 27.97 -8.29
C LEU A 191 -13.92 28.88 -9.29
N ASN A 192 -12.73 28.50 -9.76
CA ASN A 192 -11.94 29.26 -10.74
C ASN A 192 -12.66 29.36 -12.10
N LEU A 193 -13.45 28.35 -12.46
CA LEU A 193 -14.28 28.37 -13.67
C LEU A 193 -15.41 29.42 -13.61
N TYR A 194 -15.62 30.03 -12.43
CA TYR A 194 -16.48 31.19 -12.29
C TYR A 194 -15.68 32.47 -12.61
N PRO A 195 -16.09 33.30 -13.60
CA PRO A 195 -15.32 34.43 -14.12
C PRO A 195 -15.17 35.63 -13.16
N ARG A 196 -15.38 35.42 -11.86
CA ARG A 196 -15.43 36.46 -10.82
C ARG A 196 -14.19 36.48 -9.92
N PHE A 197 -13.27 35.52 -10.05
CA PHE A 197 -12.06 35.44 -9.22
C PHE A 197 -10.78 35.82 -9.99
N PRO A 198 -9.78 36.43 -9.33
CA PRO A 198 -8.49 36.67 -9.95
C PRO A 198 -7.78 35.33 -10.19
N GLU A 199 -7.70 34.91 -11.45
CA GLU A 199 -7.18 33.59 -11.86
C GLU A 199 -5.77 33.32 -11.31
N THR A 200 -4.92 34.35 -11.26
CA THR A 200 -3.52 34.26 -10.82
C THR A 200 -3.32 33.82 -9.38
N LEU A 201 -4.23 34.19 -8.46
CA LEU A 201 -4.10 33.82 -7.04
C LEU A 201 -4.53 32.36 -6.83
N VAL A 202 -5.57 31.92 -7.54
CA VAL A 202 -6.07 30.55 -7.44
C VAL A 202 -5.06 29.56 -8.01
N ASP A 203 -4.48 29.87 -9.17
CA ASP A 203 -3.44 29.04 -9.78
C ASP A 203 -2.20 28.92 -8.88
N PHE A 204 -1.81 30.03 -8.23
CA PHE A 204 -0.72 30.02 -7.26
C PHE A 204 -0.99 29.08 -6.08
N ILE A 205 -2.21 29.09 -5.53
CA ILE A 205 -2.60 28.19 -4.43
C ILE A 205 -2.62 26.73 -4.92
N ILE A 206 -3.17 26.45 -6.10
CA ILE A 206 -3.22 25.10 -6.68
C ILE A 206 -1.81 24.52 -6.86
N ILE A 207 -0.86 25.32 -7.33
CA ILE A 207 0.54 24.89 -7.45
C ILE A 207 1.13 24.57 -6.08
N ILE A 208 0.94 25.44 -5.08
CA ILE A 208 1.42 25.18 -3.72
C ILE A 208 0.86 23.86 -3.17
N LEU A 209 -0.45 23.66 -3.29
CA LEU A 209 -1.10 22.41 -2.90
C LEU A 209 -0.49 21.21 -3.63
N SER A 210 -0.22 21.35 -4.93
CA SER A 210 0.39 20.29 -5.73
C SER A 210 1.82 19.93 -5.29
N LEU A 211 2.62 20.92 -4.88
CA LEU A 211 3.93 20.68 -4.26
C LEU A 211 3.78 19.88 -2.97
N PHE A 212 2.85 20.28 -2.09
CA PHE A 212 2.58 19.55 -0.86
C PHE A 212 2.07 18.13 -1.14
N SER A 213 1.23 17.92 -2.16
CA SER A 213 0.78 16.57 -2.53
C SER A 213 1.97 15.70 -2.90
N SER A 214 2.85 16.22 -3.76
CA SER A 214 4.02 15.49 -4.25
C SER A 214 4.98 15.15 -3.11
N LEU A 215 5.14 16.03 -2.11
CA LEU A 215 5.89 15.74 -0.89
C LEU A 215 5.27 14.60 -0.08
N LEU A 216 3.95 14.63 0.14
CA LEU A 216 3.26 13.55 0.85
C LEU A 216 3.35 12.22 0.10
N ASP A 217 3.34 12.25 -1.24
CA ASP A 217 3.51 11.06 -2.08
C ASP A 217 4.92 10.44 -1.95
N PHE A 218 5.95 11.26 -1.77
CA PHE A 218 7.30 10.78 -1.46
C PHE A 218 7.43 10.25 -0.03
N ILE A 219 6.78 10.89 0.95
CA ILE A 219 6.71 10.38 2.32
C ILE A 219 5.99 9.03 2.33
N LEU A 220 4.91 8.91 1.58
CA LEU A 220 4.15 7.69 1.39
C LEU A 220 5.04 6.58 0.81
N PHE A 221 5.84 6.89 -0.22
CA PHE A 221 6.82 5.95 -0.77
C PHE A 221 7.89 5.52 0.26
N ALA A 222 8.41 6.45 1.06
CA ALA A 222 9.38 6.14 2.11
C ALA A 222 8.79 5.21 3.18
N PHE A 223 7.56 5.49 3.63
CA PHE A 223 6.82 4.61 4.54
C PHE A 223 6.67 3.21 3.95
N MET A 224 6.43 3.10 2.64
CA MET A 224 6.24 1.83 1.93
C MET A 224 7.51 1.03 1.67
N ARG A 225 8.67 1.67 1.65
CA ARG A 225 9.97 0.98 1.61
C ARG A 225 10.46 0.50 2.96
N LYS A 226 10.18 1.24 4.03
CA LYS A 226 10.78 0.97 5.34
C LYS A 226 10.45 -0.42 5.89
N GLY A 227 9.18 -0.86 5.84
CA GLY A 227 8.82 -2.19 6.32
C GLY A 227 9.41 -3.39 5.53
N PRO A 228 9.42 -3.41 4.18
CA PRO A 228 10.09 -4.46 3.42
C PRO A 228 11.58 -4.56 3.71
N ILE A 229 12.27 -3.43 3.89
CA ILE A 229 13.72 -3.38 4.13
C ILE A 229 14.06 -3.93 5.52
N ASP A 230 13.35 -3.49 6.56
CA ASP A 230 13.58 -3.96 7.94
C ASP A 230 13.27 -5.46 8.07
N ARG A 231 12.23 -5.95 7.37
CA ARG A 231 11.85 -7.37 7.37
C ARG A 231 12.78 -8.25 6.53
N LEU A 232 13.43 -7.68 5.50
CA LEU A 232 14.49 -8.32 4.74
C LEU A 232 15.78 -8.41 5.55
N LEU A 233 16.17 -7.33 6.21
CA LEU A 233 17.32 -7.28 7.11
C LEU A 233 17.15 -8.27 8.26
N ALA A 234 15.95 -8.35 8.86
CA ALA A 234 15.66 -9.34 9.90
C ALA A 234 15.82 -10.79 9.39
N ARG A 235 15.34 -11.12 8.19
CA ARG A 235 15.50 -12.47 7.62
C ARG A 235 16.94 -12.79 7.23
N LEU A 236 17.68 -11.83 6.69
CA LEU A 236 19.11 -11.99 6.36
C LEU A 236 19.95 -12.17 7.64
N CYS A 237 19.59 -11.48 8.72
CA CYS A 237 20.23 -11.64 10.02
C CYS A 237 19.92 -13.01 10.64
N CYS A 238 18.68 -13.51 10.53
CA CYS A 238 18.30 -14.85 10.98
C CYS A 238 18.96 -15.98 10.17
N CYS A 239 19.14 -15.80 8.85
CA CYS A 239 19.85 -16.78 8.02
C CYS A 239 21.38 -16.80 8.28
N SER A 240 21.93 -15.81 8.98
CA SER A 240 23.35 -15.74 9.32
C SER A 240 23.68 -16.41 10.66
N MET A 241 22.67 -16.76 11.48
CA MET A 241 22.90 -17.37 12.81
C MET A 241 22.83 -18.90 12.82
N GLU A 242 22.40 -19.55 11.73
CA GLU A 242 22.19 -21.00 11.69
C GLU A 242 23.29 -21.79 10.98
N SER A 243 24.51 -21.24 10.89
CA SER A 243 25.67 -21.93 10.29
C SER A 243 26.78 -22.32 11.26
N ASN A 244 26.61 -22.17 12.58
CA ASN A 244 27.69 -22.40 13.55
C ASN A 244 27.48 -23.51 14.59
N ASN A 245 26.42 -24.32 14.52
CA ASN A 245 26.22 -25.44 15.46
C ASN A 245 26.13 -26.81 14.76
N THR A 246 27.10 -27.13 13.91
CA THR A 246 27.29 -28.53 13.47
C THR A 246 28.78 -28.85 13.40
N GLY A 247 29.25 -29.52 14.44
CA GLY A 247 30.62 -29.96 14.65
C GLY A 247 30.92 -29.82 16.15
N ASP A 248 31.24 -30.83 16.92
CA ASP A 248 31.54 -32.23 16.68
C ASP A 248 31.48 -32.86 18.09
N VAL A 249 30.62 -33.85 18.32
CA VAL A 249 30.63 -34.65 19.55
C VAL A 249 30.59 -36.11 19.15
N THR A 250 31.78 -36.63 18.87
CA THR A 250 32.20 -38.03 19.01
C THR A 250 33.64 -37.95 19.54
N ASP A 251 34.17 -38.76 20.45
CA ASP A 251 33.73 -39.98 21.08
C ASP A 251 34.58 -40.21 22.36
N VAL A 252 34.03 -40.96 23.30
CA VAL A 252 34.66 -41.90 24.25
C VAL A 252 36.05 -41.59 24.84
N SER A 253 36.09 -41.51 26.18
CA SER A 253 37.20 -42.05 26.99
C SER A 253 36.69 -42.50 28.37
N THR A 254 36.82 -43.80 28.60
CA THR A 254 36.56 -44.61 29.79
C THR A 254 37.43 -44.18 30.99
N ASP A 255 36.92 -44.19 32.23
CA ASP A 255 37.35 -45.10 33.32
C ASP A 255 36.77 -44.72 34.71
N ARG A 256 36.36 -45.79 35.41
CA ARG A 256 36.37 -46.08 36.87
C ARG A 256 35.53 -45.34 37.93
N SER A 257 34.73 -46.19 38.59
CA SER A 257 34.49 -46.33 40.04
C SER A 257 33.75 -45.22 40.80
N ASP A 258 32.55 -45.55 41.30
CA ASP A 258 32.45 -46.04 42.68
C ASP A 258 31.10 -46.72 42.99
N HIS A 259 31.20 -47.81 43.75
CA HIS A 259 30.13 -48.52 44.44
C HIS A 259 29.48 -47.63 45.52
N VAL A 260 28.16 -47.77 45.74
CA VAL A 260 27.53 -48.03 47.06
C VAL A 260 26.00 -48.18 46.92
N VAL A 261 25.56 -49.44 47.12
CA VAL A 261 24.41 -49.99 47.86
C VAL A 261 23.09 -49.20 48.01
N ARG A 262 22.00 -49.97 47.83
CA ARG A 262 20.68 -50.02 48.53
C ARG A 262 19.51 -49.56 47.66
N ASP A 263 18.33 -50.17 47.59
CA ASP A 263 17.71 -51.48 47.89
C ASP A 263 16.25 -51.33 47.38
N GLU A 264 15.55 -52.46 47.28
CA GLU A 264 14.10 -52.61 47.10
C GLU A 264 13.46 -52.52 45.70
N GLY A 265 12.67 -53.57 45.41
CA GLY A 265 11.44 -53.43 44.61
C GLY A 265 11.27 -54.39 43.43
N LYS A 266 11.14 -55.69 43.70
CA LYS A 266 10.58 -56.69 42.76
C LYS A 266 9.14 -56.33 42.39
N GLU A 267 8.78 -56.47 41.10
CA GLU A 267 7.74 -57.41 40.64
C GLU A 267 7.71 -57.46 39.10
N GLU A 268 8.11 -58.60 38.55
CA GLU A 268 7.85 -59.00 37.16
C GLU A 268 6.64 -59.95 37.13
N THR A 269 6.08 -60.07 35.91
CA THR A 269 5.22 -61.15 35.39
C THR A 269 3.73 -61.08 35.78
N GLY A 270 2.76 -61.31 34.90
CA GLY A 270 2.77 -61.71 33.50
C GLY A 270 1.38 -62.21 33.10
N SER A 271 1.04 -62.02 31.82
CA SER A 271 0.28 -62.89 30.92
C SER A 271 -1.02 -63.60 31.36
N HIS A 272 -2.13 -63.30 30.66
CA HIS A 272 -3.04 -64.26 29.97
C HIS A 272 -4.20 -63.42 29.36
N ASP A 273 -4.36 -63.28 28.05
CA ASP A 273 -4.74 -64.24 26.98
C ASP A 273 -6.20 -64.76 27.07
N GLY A 274 -6.88 -64.64 25.93
CA GLY A 274 -8.17 -65.21 25.58
C GLY A 274 -9.40 -64.32 25.83
N ARG A 275 -10.45 -64.27 25.00
CA ARG A 275 -10.81 -65.03 23.79
C ARG A 275 -12.21 -64.56 23.35
N ASP A 276 -12.40 -64.39 22.04
CA ASP A 276 -13.61 -64.57 21.20
C ASP A 276 -14.96 -63.85 21.46
N GLY A 277 -15.66 -63.56 20.34
CA GLY A 277 -17.08 -63.17 20.24
C GLY A 277 -17.26 -61.82 19.53
N GLU A 278 -17.32 -61.71 18.19
CA GLU A 278 -18.42 -62.06 17.27
C GLU A 278 -19.77 -61.36 17.54
N GLU A 279 -20.42 -60.94 16.42
CA GLU A 279 -21.74 -60.28 16.23
C GLU A 279 -21.73 -58.76 15.97
N VAL A 280 -21.90 -58.25 14.74
CA VAL A 280 -23.01 -58.33 13.73
C VAL A 280 -24.03 -57.18 13.88
N GLU A 281 -24.18 -56.44 12.76
CA GLU A 281 -25.34 -55.67 12.24
C GLU A 281 -26.22 -54.77 13.13
N SER A 282 -26.38 -53.51 12.71
CA SER A 282 -27.60 -53.00 12.04
C SER A 282 -27.49 -51.47 11.86
N VAL A 283 -27.51 -50.95 10.62
CA VAL A 283 -28.69 -50.41 9.93
C VAL A 283 -29.52 -49.46 10.81
N ARG A 284 -29.27 -48.16 10.70
CA ARG A 284 -30.25 -47.16 10.22
C ARG A 284 -29.54 -45.86 9.85
#